data_AF-A0A534QMS6-F1
#
_entry.id   AF-A0A534QMS6-F1
#
_cell.length_a   1.000
_cell.length_b   1.000
_cell.length_c   1.000
_cell.angle_alpha   90.00
_cell.angle_beta   90.00
_cell.angle_gamma   90.00
#
_symmetry.space_group_name_H-M   'P 1'
#
loop_
_entity.id
_entity.type
_entity.pdbx_description
1 polymer ?
#
loop_
_entity_poly.entity_id
_entity_poly.type
_entity_poly.pdbx_seq_one_letter_code
_entity_poly.pdbx_strand_id
1 'polypeptide(L)'
;HGRSLRVECRIPGADANPYLVFAATIAAGLDGLARRLEPPPMFAGDVYKAEGLPQVPRSLPEATLEFERSTLFRETFGADVVEHLVHFARTEQRKFDEVVTSWERRRYLERA
;
A
#
# COMPACT_ATOMS: atom_id res chain seq x y z
N HIS A 1 -26.55 1.89 16.31
CA HIS A 1 -25.08 1.72 16.48
C HIS A 1 -24.62 2.51 17.71
N GLY A 2 -23.66 1.97 18.48
CA GLY A 2 -23.18 2.59 19.73
C GLY A 2 -22.01 3.57 19.53
N ARG A 3 -21.54 4.19 20.63
CA ARG A 3 -20.46 5.21 20.64
C ARG A 3 -19.08 4.73 20.11
N SER A 4 -18.92 3.44 19.83
CA SER A 4 -17.66 2.83 19.41
C SER A 4 -17.64 2.36 17.95
N LEU A 5 -18.62 2.78 17.14
CA LEU A 5 -18.67 2.47 15.72
C LEU A 5 -17.46 3.08 15.00
N ARG A 6 -16.67 2.22 14.33
CA ARG A 6 -15.45 2.61 13.63
C ARG A 6 -15.16 1.64 12.48
N VAL A 7 -14.34 2.10 11.55
CA VAL A 7 -13.75 1.28 10.48
C VAL A 7 -12.30 0.99 10.85
N GLU A 8 -11.85 -0.24 10.60
CA GLU A 8 -10.48 -0.67 10.82
C GLU A 8 -9.82 -0.97 9.46
N CYS A 9 -8.77 -0.23 9.10
CA CYS A 9 -7.92 -0.55 7.96
C CYS A 9 -6.71 -1.34 8.44
N ARG A 10 -6.57 -2.59 7.99
CA ARG A 10 -5.53 -3.53 8.46
C ARG A 10 -4.34 -3.65 7.49
N ILE A 11 -4.25 -2.75 6.50
CA ILE A 11 -3.23 -2.79 5.45
C ILE A 11 -1.87 -2.24 5.93
N PRO A 12 -1.79 -1.10 6.64
CA PRO A 12 -0.51 -0.52 7.03
C PRO A 12 0.29 -1.42 7.99
N GLY A 13 1.58 -1.62 7.70
CA GLY A 13 2.53 -2.28 8.58
C GLY A 13 3.06 -1.36 9.70
N ALA A 14 3.69 -1.96 10.71
CA ALA A 14 4.26 -1.23 11.85
C ALA A 14 5.50 -0.40 11.50
N ASP A 15 6.10 -0.66 10.34
CA ASP A 15 7.23 0.02 9.73
C ASP A 15 6.84 1.31 9.00
N ALA A 16 5.54 1.53 8.74
CA ALA A 16 5.06 2.69 8.02
C ALA A 16 5.12 3.97 8.88
N ASN A 17 5.37 5.12 8.23
CA ASN A 17 5.31 6.41 8.89
C ASN A 17 3.85 6.72 9.31
N PRO A 18 3.54 6.83 10.62
CA PRO A 18 2.17 6.94 11.11
C PRO A 18 1.47 8.21 10.61
N TYR A 19 2.21 9.30 10.42
CA TYR A 19 1.65 10.55 9.92
C TYR A 19 1.17 10.41 8.47
N LEU A 20 1.97 9.80 7.61
CA LEU A 20 1.61 9.55 6.21
C LEU A 20 0.45 8.57 6.10
N VAL A 21 0.44 7.51 6.93
CA VAL A 21 -0.64 6.52 6.95
C VAL A 21 -1.97 7.14 7.34
N PHE A 22 -2.01 7.90 8.44
CA PHE A 22 -3.25 8.56 8.86
C PHE A 22 -3.70 9.61 7.86
N ALA A 23 -2.79 10.43 7.34
CA ALA A 23 -3.14 11.44 6.34
C ALA A 23 -3.69 10.79 5.05
N ALA A 24 -3.08 9.71 4.55
CA ALA A 24 -3.55 8.99 3.37
C ALA A 24 -4.93 8.36 3.57
N THR A 25 -5.14 7.76 4.75
CA THR A 25 -6.41 7.10 5.10
C THR A 25 -7.55 8.12 5.21
N ILE A 26 -7.29 9.25 5.87
CA ILE A 26 -8.26 10.34 6.00
C ILE A 26 -8.56 10.94 4.62
N ALA A 27 -7.54 11.21 3.80
CA ALA A 27 -7.71 11.77 2.46
C ALA A 27 -8.57 10.87 1.57
N ALA A 28 -8.28 9.56 1.52
CA ALA A 28 -9.07 8.59 0.76
C ALA A 28 -10.52 8.51 1.26
N GLY A 29 -10.74 8.55 2.58
CA GLY A 29 -12.08 8.56 3.16
C GLY A 29 -12.87 9.83 2.81
N LEU A 30 -12.25 11.01 2.94
CA LEU A 30 -12.87 12.30 2.61
C LEU A 30 -13.20 12.40 1.13
N ASP A 31 -12.30 11.93 0.27
CA ASP A 31 -12.52 11.90 -1.17
C ASP A 31 -13.67 10.95 -1.56
N GLY A 32 -13.76 9.77 -0.94
CA GLY A 32 -14.91 8.87 -1.10
C GLY A 32 -16.23 9.51 -0.68
N LEU A 33 -16.25 10.27 0.42
CA LEU A 33 -17.42 11.04 0.85
C LEU A 33 -17.78 12.15 -0.13
N ALA A 34 -16.80 12.92 -0.60
CA ALA A 34 -17.00 14.03 -1.54
C ALA A 34 -17.57 13.53 -2.88
N ARG A 35 -17.05 12.40 -3.37
CA ARG A 35 -17.50 11.76 -4.62
C ARG A 35 -18.71 10.84 -4.45
N ARG A 36 -19.19 10.66 -3.21
CA ARG A 36 -20.29 9.76 -2.84
C ARG A 36 -20.08 8.34 -3.42
N LEU A 37 -18.87 7.81 -3.24
CA LEU A 37 -18.54 6.49 -3.72
C LEU A 37 -19.27 5.45 -2.86
N GLU A 38 -20.01 4.57 -3.54
CA GLU A 38 -20.62 3.43 -2.88
C GLU A 38 -19.56 2.35 -2.62
N PRO A 39 -19.39 1.89 -1.38
CA PRO A 39 -18.47 0.79 -1.10
C PRO A 39 -18.99 -0.50 -1.78
N PRO A 40 -18.10 -1.41 -2.17
CA PRO A 40 -18.52 -2.70 -2.68
C PRO A 40 -19.32 -3.47 -1.61
N PRO A 41 -20.15 -4.45 -2.01
CA PRO A 41 -20.82 -5.33 -1.07
C PRO A 41 -19.84 -5.96 -0.08
N MET A 42 -20.28 -6.10 1.18
CA MET A 42 -19.48 -6.77 2.21
C MET A 42 -19.14 -8.18 1.76
N PHE A 43 -17.84 -8.50 1.73
CA PHE A 43 -17.40 -9.86 1.51
C PHE A 43 -17.63 -10.70 2.78
N ALA A 44 -18.21 -11.90 2.61
CA ALA A 44 -18.44 -12.85 3.69
C ALA A 44 -17.86 -14.22 3.31
N GLY A 45 -17.13 -14.84 4.24
CA GLY A 45 -16.51 -16.15 4.04
C GLY A 45 -14.98 -16.13 4.19
N ASP A 46 -14.34 -17.20 3.72
CA ASP A 46 -12.89 -17.37 3.78
C ASP A 46 -12.21 -16.65 2.60
N VAL A 47 -11.58 -15.52 2.89
CA VAL A 47 -10.86 -14.69 1.90
C VAL A 47 -9.73 -15.47 1.23
N TYR A 48 -9.09 -16.43 1.92
CA TYR A 48 -7.97 -17.19 1.35
C TYR A 48 -8.38 -18.18 0.26
N LYS A 49 -9.68 -18.52 0.18
CA LYS A 49 -10.25 -19.41 -0.83
C LYS A 49 -11.02 -18.65 -1.91
N ALA A 50 -11.12 -17.34 -1.77
CA ALA A 50 -11.86 -16.50 -2.70
C ALA A 50 -11.00 -16.19 -3.93
N GLU A 51 -11.59 -16.34 -5.11
CA GLU A 51 -10.97 -15.94 -6.38
C GLU A 51 -11.57 -14.61 -6.86
N GLY A 52 -10.78 -13.82 -7.59
CA GLY A 52 -11.26 -12.59 -8.23
C GLY A 52 -11.53 -11.40 -7.32
N LEU A 53 -11.13 -11.44 -6.05
CA LEU A 53 -11.20 -10.27 -5.18
C LEU A 53 -10.15 -9.21 -5.56
N PRO A 54 -10.47 -7.90 -5.45
CA PRO A 54 -9.47 -6.85 -5.57
C PRO A 54 -8.31 -7.08 -4.59
N GLN A 55 -7.08 -6.96 -5.08
CA GLN A 55 -5.88 -7.12 -4.28
C GLN A 55 -5.14 -5.80 -4.15
N VAL A 56 -4.55 -5.59 -2.98
CA VAL A 56 -3.54 -4.54 -2.80
C VAL A 56 -2.26 -4.94 -3.54
N PRO A 57 -1.42 -3.95 -3.90
CA PRO A 57 -0.08 -4.22 -4.42
C PRO A 57 0.69 -5.21 -3.53
N ARG A 58 1.38 -6.17 -4.15
CA ARG A 58 2.09 -7.26 -3.45
C ARG A 58 3.59 -7.01 -3.31
N SER A 59 4.06 -5.91 -3.85
CA SER A 59 5.47 -5.52 -3.81
C SER A 59 5.61 -4.00 -3.76
N LEU A 60 6.76 -3.53 -3.26
CA LEU A 60 7.08 -2.10 -3.22
C LEU A 60 7.02 -1.45 -4.63
N PRO A 61 7.48 -2.09 -5.72
CA PRO A 61 7.37 -1.53 -7.07
C PRO A 61 5.93 -1.35 -7.53
N GLU A 62 5.08 -2.35 -7.30
CA GLU A 62 3.64 -2.26 -7.62
C GLU A 62 2.99 -1.12 -6.82
N ALA A 63 3.26 -1.04 -5.51
CA ALA A 63 2.69 0.01 -4.65
C ALA A 63 3.17 1.40 -5.07
N THR A 64 4.44 1.53 -5.42
CA THR A 64 5.05 2.79 -5.88
C THR A 64 4.43 3.26 -7.19
N LEU A 65 4.15 2.35 -8.13
CA LEU A 65 3.51 2.68 -9.40
C LEU A 65 2.07 3.18 -9.20
N GLU A 66 1.28 2.50 -8.38
CA GLU A 66 -0.09 2.92 -8.07
C GLU A 66 -0.12 4.26 -7.34
N PHE A 67 0.81 4.48 -6.40
CA PHE A 67 0.93 5.74 -5.67
C PHE A 67 1.32 6.91 -6.59
N GLU A 68 2.30 6.72 -7.48
CA GLU A 68 2.74 7.76 -8.43
C GLU A 68 1.64 8.23 -9.37
N ARG A 69 0.76 7.30 -9.78
CA ARG A 69 -0.37 7.53 -10.69
C ARG A 69 -1.59 8.14 -10.00
N SER A 70 -1.61 8.18 -8.67
CA SER A 70 -2.76 8.68 -7.92
C SER A 70 -2.84 10.21 -8.00
N THR A 71 -3.84 10.71 -8.72
CA THR A 71 -4.15 12.15 -8.75
C THR A 71 -4.58 12.64 -7.38
N LEU A 72 -5.34 11.84 -6.63
CA LEU A 72 -5.78 12.14 -5.27
C LEU A 72 -4.60 12.50 -4.35
N PHE A 73 -3.56 11.67 -4.32
CA PHE A 73 -2.44 11.92 -3.42
C PHE A 73 -1.53 13.05 -3.91
N ARG A 74 -1.46 13.31 -5.21
CA ARG A 74 -0.80 14.52 -5.75
C ARG A 74 -1.52 15.79 -5.32
N GLU A 75 -2.84 15.80 -5.33
CA GLU A 75 -3.65 16.94 -4.88
C GLU A 75 -3.62 17.11 -3.36
N THR A 76 -3.62 16.01 -2.61
CA THR A 76 -3.68 16.03 -1.14
C THR A 76 -2.33 16.32 -0.50
N PHE A 77 -1.27 15.63 -0.92
CA PHE A 77 0.07 15.78 -0.33
C PHE A 77 0.93 16.82 -1.05
N GLY A 78 0.57 17.17 -2.28
CA GLY A 78 1.39 17.99 -3.17
C GLY A 78 2.32 17.13 -4.03
N ALA A 79 2.61 17.61 -5.24
CA ALA A 79 3.44 16.91 -6.21
C ALA A 79 4.85 16.62 -5.66
N ASP A 80 5.49 17.59 -5.01
CA ASP A 80 6.85 17.45 -4.46
C ASP A 80 6.95 16.32 -3.42
N VAL A 81 5.94 16.17 -2.56
CA VAL A 81 5.91 15.11 -1.54
C VAL A 81 5.74 13.75 -2.20
N VAL A 82 4.82 13.63 -3.16
CA VAL A 82 4.61 12.38 -3.90
C VAL A 82 5.87 11.99 -4.64
N GLU A 83 6.51 12.93 -5.34
CA GLU A 83 7.74 12.69 -6.11
C GLU A 83 8.90 12.29 -5.22
N HIS A 84 9.06 12.94 -4.06
CA HIS A 84 10.06 12.56 -3.07
C HIS A 84 9.87 11.13 -2.57
N LEU A 85 8.65 10.75 -2.19
CA LEU A 85 8.35 9.40 -1.68
C LEU A 85 8.51 8.33 -2.77
N VAL A 86 8.09 8.60 -4.00
CA VAL A 86 8.29 7.72 -5.15
C VAL A 86 9.78 7.53 -5.44
N HIS A 87 10.57 8.61 -5.41
CA HIS A 87 12.00 8.54 -5.62
C HIS A 87 12.71 7.72 -4.53
N PHE A 88 12.32 7.94 -3.27
CA PHE A 88 12.81 7.18 -2.13
C PHE A 88 12.53 5.68 -2.31
N ALA A 89 11.27 5.31 -2.56
CA ALA A 89 10.86 3.90 -2.71
C ALA A 89 11.58 3.20 -3.88
N ARG A 90 11.73 3.88 -5.02
CA ARG A 90 12.49 3.36 -6.18
C ARG A 90 13.97 3.16 -5.87
N THR A 91 14.55 4.06 -5.08
CA THR A 91 15.95 3.95 -4.67
C THR A 91 16.16 2.79 -3.70
N GLU A 92 15.26 2.63 -2.73
CA GLU A 92 15.30 1.50 -1.80
C GLU A 92 15.15 0.16 -2.55
N GLN A 93 14.19 0.06 -3.46
CA GLN A 93 14.02 -1.13 -4.28
C GLN A 93 15.29 -1.45 -5.08
N ARG A 94 15.86 -0.46 -5.79
CA ARG A 94 17.09 -0.66 -6.57
C ARG A 94 18.23 -1.17 -5.70
N LYS A 95 18.34 -0.66 -4.47
CA LYS A 95 19.36 -1.13 -3.51
C LYS A 95 19.11 -2.55 -3.05
N PHE A 96 17.86 -2.95 -2.85
CA PHE A 96 17.51 -4.34 -2.57
C PHE A 96 17.88 -5.26 -3.75
N ASP A 97 17.56 -4.86 -4.98
CA ASP A 97 17.79 -5.67 -6.20
C ASP A 97 19.29 -5.87 -6.51
N GLU A 98 20.16 -4.97 -6.02
CA GLU A 98 21.63 -5.08 -6.14
C GLU A 98 22.23 -6.15 -5.20
N VAL A 99 21.46 -6.67 -4.23
CA VAL A 99 21.94 -7.57 -3.17
C VAL A 99 21.62 -9.03 -3.47
N VAL A 100 22.64 -9.90 -3.43
CA VAL A 100 22.44 -11.35 -3.37
C VAL A 100 22.04 -11.76 -1.95
N THR A 101 20.79 -12.16 -1.78
CA THR A 101 20.21 -12.49 -0.48
C THR A 101 20.80 -13.77 0.12
N SER A 102 20.69 -13.93 1.44
CA SER A 102 21.04 -15.19 2.12
C SER A 102 20.17 -16.36 1.67
N TRP A 103 18.91 -16.10 1.30
CA TRP A 103 18.00 -17.11 0.75
C TRP A 103 18.50 -17.62 -0.60
N GLU A 104 18.85 -16.72 -1.54
CA GLU A 104 19.38 -17.11 -2.85
C GLU A 104 20.68 -17.91 -2.71
N ARG A 105 21.60 -17.46 -1.86
CA ARG A 105 22.84 -18.21 -1.59
C ARG A 105 22.54 -19.62 -1.11
N ARG A 106 21.65 -19.80 -0.13
CA ARG A 106 21.28 -21.13 0.37
C ARG A 106 20.59 -21.96 -0.72
N ARG A 107 19.67 -21.38 -1.46
CA ARG A 107 18.88 -22.09 -2.48
C ARG A 107 19.69 -22.56 -3.67
N TYR A 108 20.71 -21.79 -4.08
CA TYR A 108 21.44 -21.99 -5.34
C TYR A 108 22.91 -22.41 -5.16
N LEU A 109 23.52 -22.28 -3.97
CA LEU A 109 24.92 -22.69 -3.69
C LEU A 109 25.06 -23.99 -2.87
N GLU A 110 24.02 -24.80 -2.71
CA GLU A 110 24.02 -26.06 -1.92
C GLU A 110 24.99 -27.17 -2.40
N ARG A 111 25.87 -26.92 -3.38
CA ARG A 111 26.87 -27.88 -3.89
C ARG A 111 28.30 -27.33 -4.07
N ALA A 112 28.68 -26.25 -3.37
CA ALA A 112 30.08 -25.81 -3.32
C ALA A 112 30.82 -26.42 -2.12
#